data_AF-A0A2V8CEC7-F1
#
_entry.id   AF-A0A2V8CEC7-F1
#
_cell.length_a   1.000
_cell.length_b   1.000
_cell.length_c   1.000
_cell.angle_alpha   90.00
_cell.angle_beta   90.00
_cell.angle_gamma   90.00
#
_symmetry.space_group_name_H-M   'P 1'
#
loop_
_entity.id
_entity.type
_entity.pdbx_description
1 polymer ?
#
loop_
_entity_poly.entity_id
_entity_poly.type
_entity_poly.pdbx_seq_one_letter_code
_entity_poly.pdbx_strand_id
1 'polypeptide(L)' 'MHNSAENLLHPFTVEVVGNNAKHVWDVNGIHLEVVLAGGSREDCESWFVTLSRSKLSSH' A
#
# COMPACT_ATOMS: atom_id res chain seq x y z
N MET A 1 -16.65 -9.38 6.31
CA MET A 1 -16.99 -8.54 7.48
C MET A 1 -16.67 -7.10 7.10
N HIS A 2 -17.60 -6.15 7.25
CA HIS A 2 -17.48 -4.79 6.69
C HIS A 2 -16.18 -4.07 7.12
N ASN A 3 -15.63 -4.41 8.30
CA ASN A 3 -14.44 -3.81 8.89
C ASN A 3 -13.12 -4.57 8.63
N SER A 4 -13.03 -5.42 7.59
CA SER A 4 -11.77 -6.11 7.27
C SER A 4 -10.74 -5.13 6.70
N ALA A 5 -9.45 -5.29 7.05
CA ALA A 5 -8.34 -4.55 6.44
C ALA A 5 -8.16 -4.87 4.93
N GLU A 6 -8.79 -5.95 4.46
CA GLU A 6 -8.87 -6.34 3.04
C GLU A 6 -10.00 -5.60 2.30
N ASN A 7 -10.90 -4.94 3.02
CA ASN A 7 -11.97 -4.14 2.42
C ASN A 7 -11.46 -2.74 2.09
N LEU A 8 -10.93 -2.59 0.88
CA LEU A 8 -10.43 -1.32 0.33
C LEU A 8 -11.51 -0.24 0.12
N LEU A 9 -12.79 -0.53 0.40
CA LEU A 9 -13.88 0.45 0.30
C LEU A 9 -14.00 1.34 1.54
N HIS A 10 -13.16 1.14 2.56
CA HIS A 10 -13.05 2.03 3.72
C HIS A 10 -11.72 2.79 3.71
N PRO A 11 -11.69 4.01 4.27
CA PRO A 11 -10.43 4.73 4.48
C PRO A 11 -9.47 3.89 5.31
N PHE A 12 -8.23 3.77 4.84
CA PHE A 12 -7.14 3.13 5.58
C PHE A 12 -6.02 4.14 5.79
N THR A 13 -5.58 4.28 7.05
CA THR A 13 -4.43 5.12 7.39
C THR A 13 -3.17 4.26 7.36
N VAL A 14 -2.28 4.53 6.41
CA VAL A 14 -0.96 3.89 6.36
C VAL A 14 -0.13 4.37 7.54
N GLU A 15 0.43 3.43 8.29
CA GLU A 15 1.32 3.74 9.41
C GLU A 15 2.65 4.29 8.89
N VAL A 16 3.05 5.45 9.41
CA VAL A 16 4.29 6.14 9.05
C VAL A 16 5.28 6.01 10.20
N VAL A 17 6.49 5.53 9.91
CA VAL A 17 7.59 5.42 10.87
C VAL A 17 8.73 6.32 10.40
N GLY A 18 8.93 7.44 11.10
CA GLY A 18 9.83 8.50 10.64
C GLY A 18 9.31 9.15 9.36
N ASN A 19 10.12 9.16 8.29
CA ASN A 19 9.73 9.63 6.96
C ASN A 19 9.49 8.48 5.98
N ASN A 20 9.19 7.29 6.48
CA ASN A 20 8.97 6.11 5.67
C ASN A 20 7.61 5.50 5.98
N ALA A 21 6.95 4.99 4.95
CA ALA A 21 5.74 4.20 5.09
C ALA A 21 5.68 3.17 3.97
N LYS A 22 5.18 1.97 4.26
CA LYS A 22 4.94 0.95 3.25
C LYS A 22 3.76 0.09 3.66
N HIS A 23 2.77 -0.01 2.78
CA HIS A 23 1.64 -0.91 2.97
C HIS A 23 1.28 -1.59 1.65
N VAL A 24 0.91 -2.86 1.74
CA VAL A 24 0.56 -3.71 0.59
C VAL A 24 -0.77 -4.40 0.85
N TRP A 25 -1.63 -4.38 -0.15
CA TRP A 25 -2.82 -5.22 -0.22
C TRP A 25 -2.71 -6.15 -1.43
N ASP A 26 -2.89 -7.43 -1.17
CA ASP A 26 -3.07 -8.45 -2.20
C ASP A 26 -4.45 -9.08 -2.02
N VAL A 27 -5.44 -8.55 -2.74
CA VAL A 27 -6.85 -8.91 -2.59
C VAL A 27 -7.53 -9.02 -3.95
N ASN A 28 -8.42 -10.00 -4.12
CA ASN A 28 -9.26 -10.15 -5.32
C ASN A 28 -8.48 -10.08 -6.66
N GLY A 29 -7.26 -10.62 -6.70
CA GLY A 29 -6.41 -10.59 -7.90
C GLY A 29 -5.74 -9.25 -8.20
N ILE A 30 -5.80 -8.29 -7.27
CA ILE A 30 -5.17 -6.97 -7.34
C ILE A 30 -4.04 -6.89 -6.31
N HIS A 31 -2.88 -6.40 -6.74
CA HIS A 31 -1.80 -5.97 -5.87
C HIS A 31 -1.76 -4.44 -5.86
N LEU A 32 -2.03 -3.86 -4.69
CA LEU A 32 -1.93 -2.44 -4.43
C LEU A 32 -0.83 -2.20 -3.39
N GLU A 33 0.18 -1.43 -3.75
CA GLU A 33 1.26 -1.02 -2.84
C GLU A 33 1.28 0.50 -2.74
N VAL A 34 1.35 1.00 -1.50
CA VAL A 34 1.48 2.42 -1.19
C VAL A 34 2.74 2.61 -0.36
N VAL A 35 3.65 3.45 -0.84
CA VAL A 35 4.95 3.72 -0.21
C VAL A 35 5.16 5.22 -0.05
N LEU A 36 5.56 5.64 1.15
CA LEU A 36 6.25 6.90 1.36
C LEU A 36 7.74 6.59 1.42
N ALA A 37 8.47 6.96 0.37
CA ALA A 37 9.92 6.86 0.38
C ALA A 37 10.49 8.21 0.86
N GLY A 38 11.12 8.19 2.02
CA GLY A 38 11.93 9.28 2.55
C GLY A 38 13.19 8.69 3.16
N GLY A 39 14.32 8.83 2.46
CA GLY A 39 15.59 8.22 2.90
C GLY A 39 16.82 8.68 2.12
N SER A 40 16.65 9.14 0.88
CA SER A 40 17.69 9.84 0.12
C SER A 40 17.49 11.36 0.24
N ARG A 41 18.60 12.11 0.27
CA ARG A 41 18.59 13.59 0.20
C ARG A 41 17.93 14.14 -1.07
N GLU A 42 17.84 13.31 -2.11
CA GLU A 42 17.27 13.64 -3.43
C GLU A 42 15.82 13.17 -3.57
N ASP A 43 15.37 12.25 -2.71
CA ASP A 43 13.97 11.82 -2.68
C ASP A 43 13.19 12.78 -1.78
N CYS A 44 12.60 13.81 -2.39
CA CYS A 44 11.55 14.59 -1.74
C CYS A 44 10.49 13.64 -1.17
N GLU A 45 9.93 13.94 0.00
CA GLU A 45 8.87 13.18 0.67
C GLU A 45 7.69 12.91 -0.28
N SER A 46 7.76 11.81 -1.02
CA SER A 46 6.87 11.50 -2.13
C SER A 46 6.17 10.19 -1.88
N TRP A 47 4.87 10.20 -2.12
CA TRP A 47 4.05 9.00 -2.10
C TRP A 47 4.04 8.35 -3.47
N PHE A 48 4.27 7.04 -3.48
CA PHE A 48 4.21 6.19 -4.65
C PHE A 48 3.08 5.18 -4.47
N VAL A 49 2.29 5.00 -5.53
CA VAL A 49 1.22 4.01 -5.58
C VAL A 49 1.47 3.08 -6.76
N THR A 50 1.63 1.79 -6.48
CA THR A 50 1.77 0.74 -7.49
C THR A 50 0.50 -0.08 -7.55
N LEU A 51 -0.09 -0.20 -8.72
CA LEU A 51 -1.24 -1.06 -8.99
C LEU A 51 -0.87 -2.09 -10.06
N SER A 52 -1.01 -3.37 -9.73
CA SER A 52 -0.76 -4.46 -10.69
C SER A 52 -1.67 -5.65 -10.42
N ARG A 53 -1.63 -6.65 -11.31
CA ARG A 53 -2.32 -7.93 -11.07
C ARG A 53 -1.59 -8.67 -9.96
N SER A 54 -2.33 -9.15 -8.96
CA SER A 54 -1.75 -9.94 -7.89
C SER A 54 -1.14 -11.23 -8.43
N LYS A 55 0.03 -11.56 -7.88
CA LYS A 55 0.74 -12.81 -8.16
C LYS A 55 0.20 -13.96 -7.30
N LEU A 56 -0.57 -13.65 -6.26
CA LEU A 56 -1.34 -14.65 -5.51
C LEU A 56 -2.47 -15.10 -6.43
N SER A 57 -2.30 -16.27 -7.04
CA SER A 57 -3.36 -16.92 -7.80
C SER A 57 -4.52 -17.17 -6.85
N SER A 58 -5.68 -16.55 -7.11
CA SER A 58 -6.94 -17.06 -6.56
C SER A 58 -7.09 -18.47 -7.09
N HIS A 59 -7.05 -19.46 -6.19
CA HIS A 59 -7.58 -20.79 -6.46
C HIS A 59 -9.11 -20.72 -6.55
#